data_AF-A0A957GP47-F1
#
_entry.id   AF-A0A957GP47-F1
#
_cell.length_a   1.000
_cell.length_b   1.000
_cell.length_c   1.000
_cell.angle_alpha   90.00
_cell.angle_beta   90.00
_cell.angle_gamma   90.00
#
_symmetry.space_group_name_H-M   'P 1'
#
loop_
_entity.id
_entity.type
_entity.pdbx_description
1 polymer ?
#
loop_
_entity_poly.entity_id
_entity_poly.type
_entity_poly.pdbx_seq_one_letter_code
_entity_poly.pdbx_strand_id
1 'polypeptide(L)'
;MPLNLKANHKPVQEYYKALRDVQQLSLFHEGAVAPAFANLLRVCASRMGWTLAEQYAIPRKGRKPLRADGVLLDQFTLRHGIWEAKDSQDDLAAEVKKKFGE
;
A
#
# COMPACT_ATOMS: atom_id res chain seq x y z
N MET A 1 -3.33 19.65 -6.31
CA MET A 1 -4.71 19.61 -5.81
C MET A 1 -4.85 18.45 -4.83
N PRO A 2 -5.63 18.57 -3.75
CA PRO A 2 -5.86 17.47 -2.82
C PRO A 2 -6.61 16.32 -3.51
N LEU A 3 -6.29 15.08 -3.15
CA LEU A 3 -6.97 13.89 -3.63
C LEU A 3 -8.43 13.90 -3.16
N ASN A 4 -9.38 14.17 -4.06
CA ASN A 4 -10.81 14.09 -3.76
C ASN A 4 -11.29 12.64 -3.96
N LEU A 5 -11.18 11.83 -2.91
CA LEU A 5 -11.64 10.44 -2.89
C LEU A 5 -12.91 10.32 -2.04
N LYS A 6 -14.01 9.84 -2.64
CA LYS A 6 -15.29 9.61 -1.95
C LYS A 6 -15.68 8.15 -2.08
N ALA A 7 -16.47 7.66 -1.12
CA ALA A 7 -16.90 6.26 -1.07
C ALA A 7 -17.67 5.81 -2.33
N ASN A 8 -18.38 6.73 -2.99
CA ASN A 8 -19.12 6.46 -4.23
C ASN A 8 -18.26 6.57 -5.50
N HIS A 9 -16.97 6.90 -5.40
CA HIS A 9 -16.10 6.93 -6.56
C HIS A 9 -15.77 5.50 -7.02
N LYS A 10 -15.75 5.31 -8.34
CA LYS A 10 -15.47 4.03 -9.00
C LYS A 10 -14.28 3.25 -8.41
N PRO A 11 -13.09 3.84 -8.14
CA PRO A 11 -11.96 3.09 -7.59
C PRO A 11 -12.24 2.50 -6.20
N VAL A 12 -13.01 3.19 -5.36
CA VAL A 12 -13.38 2.71 -4.02
C VAL A 12 -14.40 1.58 -4.13
N GLN A 13 -15.39 1.71 -5.03
CA GLN A 13 -16.36 0.64 -5.28
C GLN A 13 -15.69 -0.62 -5.85
N GLU A 14 -14.74 -0.46 -6.77
CA GLU A 14 -13.95 -1.55 -7.34
C GLU A 14 -13.10 -2.25 -6.27
N TYR A 15 -12.49 -1.48 -5.37
CA TYR A 15 -11.77 -2.04 -4.23
C TYR A 15 -12.66 -2.93 -3.35
N TYR A 16 -13.81 -2.42 -2.90
CA TYR A 16 -14.74 -3.21 -2.08
C TYR A 16 -15.40 -4.37 -2.84
N LYS A 17 -15.52 -4.28 -4.17
CA LYS A 17 -15.92 -5.42 -4.99
C LYS A 17 -14.84 -6.50 -4.96
N ALA A 18 -13.58 -6.14 -5.21
CA ALA A 18 -12.46 -7.07 -5.17
C ALA A 18 -12.32 -7.76 -3.80
N LEU A 19 -12.54 -7.04 -2.70
CA LEU A 19 -12.56 -7.63 -1.36
C LEU A 19 -13.65 -8.70 -1.20
N ARG A 20 -14.87 -8.44 -1.71
CA ARG A 20 -15.97 -9.41 -1.66
C ARG A 20 -15.67 -10.64 -2.50
N ASP A 21 -15.12 -10.46 -3.68
CA ASP A 21 -14.75 -11.56 -4.57
C ASP A 21 -13.68 -12.45 -3.92
N VAL A 22 -12.69 -11.84 -3.25
CA VAL A 22 -11.65 -12.57 -2.49
C VAL A 22 -12.24 -13.32 -1.28
N GLN A 23 -13.15 -12.69 -0.53
CA GLN A 23 -13.84 -13.33 0.59
C GLN A 23 -14.69 -14.53 0.16
N GLN A 24 -15.37 -14.45 -0.98
CA GLN A 24 -16.17 -15.56 -1.52
C GLN A 24 -15.34 -16.79 -1.86
N LEU A 25 -14.06 -16.59 -2.19
CA LEU A 25 -13.11 -17.67 -2.48
C LEU A 25 -12.46 -18.26 -1.21
N SER A 26 -12.86 -17.82 -0.01
CA SER A 26 -12.25 -18.18 1.28
C SER A 26 -10.74 -17.91 1.35
N LEU A 27 -10.24 -16.97 0.54
CA LEU A 27 -8.84 -16.56 0.52
C LEU A 27 -8.63 -15.46 1.58
N PHE A 28 -8.63 -15.83 2.86
CA PHE A 28 -8.53 -14.88 3.98
C PHE A 28 -7.09 -14.49 4.38
N HIS A 29 -6.12 -14.61 3.47
CA HIS A 29 -4.72 -14.30 3.79
C HIS A 29 -4.29 -12.96 3.18
N GLU A 30 -3.31 -12.31 3.82
CA GLU A 30 -2.72 -11.01 3.45
C GLU A 30 -2.45 -10.88 1.94
N GLY A 31 -1.91 -11.94 1.32
CA GLY A 31 -1.59 -11.98 -0.11
C GLY A 31 -2.79 -11.87 -1.05
N ALA A 32 -4.01 -12.16 -0.59
CA ALA A 32 -5.22 -12.07 -1.40
C ALA A 32 -5.83 -10.67 -1.40
N VAL A 33 -5.63 -9.90 -0.33
CA VAL A 33 -6.19 -8.55 -0.18
C VAL A 33 -5.21 -7.46 -0.64
N ALA A 34 -3.90 -7.68 -0.46
CA ALA A 34 -2.87 -6.71 -0.84
C ALA A 34 -2.98 -6.23 -2.31
N PRO A 35 -3.21 -7.10 -3.32
CA PRO A 35 -3.35 -6.64 -4.71
C PRO A 35 -4.54 -5.71 -4.94
N ALA A 36 -5.65 -5.93 -4.24
CA ALA A 36 -6.83 -5.07 -4.36
C ALA A 36 -6.55 -3.66 -3.81
N PHE A 37 -5.84 -3.57 -2.69
CA PHE A 37 -5.46 -2.29 -2.12
C PHE A 37 -4.36 -1.58 -2.93
N ALA A 38 -3.38 -2.33 -3.44
CA ALA A 38 -2.36 -1.81 -4.36
C ALA A 38 -2.98 -1.14 -5.59
N ASN A 39 -4.02 -1.76 -6.18
CA ASN A 39 -4.76 -1.18 -7.30
C ASN A 39 -5.42 0.16 -6.92
N LEU A 40 -6.08 0.23 -5.77
CA LEU A 40 -6.67 1.49 -5.28
C LEU A 40 -5.60 2.58 -5.10
N LEU A 41 -4.49 2.24 -4.45
CA LEU A 41 -3.36 3.16 -4.26
C LEU A 41 -2.80 3.64 -5.59
N ARG A 42 -2.64 2.77 -6.59
CA ARG A 42 -2.14 3.13 -7.92
C ARG A 42 -3.05 4.15 -8.62
N VAL A 43 -4.36 3.96 -8.53
CA VAL A 43 -5.33 4.92 -9.08
C VAL A 43 -5.25 6.27 -8.35
N CYS A 44 -5.11 6.27 -7.03
CA CYS A 44 -4.97 7.50 -6.26
C CYS A 44 -3.65 8.22 -6.55
N ALA A 45 -2.54 7.49 -6.58
CA ALA A 45 -1.20 8.01 -6.85
C ALA A 45 -1.12 8.69 -8.21
N SER A 46 -1.64 8.04 -9.27
CA SER A 46 -1.60 8.60 -10.63
C SER A 46 -2.31 9.96 -10.74
N ARG A 47 -3.41 10.16 -10.00
CA ARG A 47 -4.13 11.45 -9.93
C ARG A 47 -3.33 12.57 -9.26
N MET A 48 -2.31 12.20 -8.48
CA MET A 48 -1.42 13.13 -7.79
C MET A 48 -0.08 13.30 -8.52
N GLY A 49 0.11 12.67 -9.69
CA GLY A 49 1.39 12.65 -10.39
C GLY A 49 2.43 11.74 -9.71
N TRP A 50 1.99 10.80 -8.90
CA TRP A 50 2.84 9.82 -8.21
C TRP A 50 2.67 8.43 -8.81
N THR A 51 3.69 7.60 -8.61
CA THR A 51 3.76 6.20 -9.02
C THR A 51 3.90 5.32 -7.78
N LEU A 52 3.13 4.24 -7.72
CA LEU A 52 3.31 3.20 -6.72
C LEU A 52 4.36 2.20 -7.21
N ALA A 53 5.51 2.14 -6.53
CA ALA A 53 6.52 1.12 -6.73
C ALA A 53 6.33 -0.01 -5.71
N GLU A 54 5.97 -1.20 -6.17
CA GLU A 54 5.71 -2.36 -5.31
C GLU A 54 7.00 -3.13 -5.01
N GLN A 55 7.06 -3.79 -3.85
CA GLN A 55 8.22 -4.56 -3.37
C GLN A 55 9.54 -3.76 -3.36
N TYR A 56 9.46 -2.48 -2.98
CA TYR A 56 10.53 -1.52 -3.10
C TYR A 56 11.59 -1.66 -1.99
N ALA A 57 12.87 -1.68 -2.38
CA ALA A 57 13.99 -1.72 -1.44
C ALA A 57 14.43 -0.30 -1.06
N ILE A 58 14.31 0.04 0.22
CA ILE A 58 14.71 1.30 0.80
C ILE A 58 16.14 1.17 1.37
N PRO A 59 17.14 1.87 0.81
CA PRO A 59 18.50 1.84 1.33
C PRO A 59 18.58 2.39 2.76
N ARG A 60 19.40 1.75 3.61
CA ARG A 60 19.68 2.20 4.98
C ARG A 60 21.18 2.20 5.22
N LYS A 61 21.70 3.26 5.85
CA LYS A 61 23.14 3.40 6.12
C LYS A 61 23.57 2.35 7.15
N GLY A 62 24.56 1.51 6.79
CA GLY A 62 25.12 0.49 7.69
C GLY A 62 24.17 -0.67 8.05
N ARG A 63 23.03 -0.80 7.36
CA ARG A 63 22.04 -1.87 7.59
C ARG A 63 21.59 -2.48 6.27
N LYS A 64 21.01 -3.68 6.32
CA LYS A 64 20.36 -4.27 5.13
C LYS A 64 19.22 -3.35 4.65
N PRO A 65 19.00 -3.22 3.33
CA PRO A 65 17.87 -2.46 2.80
C PRO A 65 16.55 -2.97 3.36
N LEU A 66 15.66 -2.04 3.69
CA LEU A 66 14.32 -2.37 4.15
C LEU A 66 13.42 -2.59 2.94
N ARG A 67 12.79 -3.76 2.83
CA ARG A 67 11.82 -4.04 1.77
C ARG A 67 10.42 -3.65 2.23
N ALA A 68 9.79 -2.77 1.46
CA ALA A 68 8.41 -2.34 1.64
C ALA A 68 7.50 -2.91 0.56
N ASP A 69 6.23 -3.14 0.90
CA ASP A 69 5.25 -3.64 -0.06
C ASP A 69 4.93 -2.62 -1.14
N GLY A 70 4.90 -1.34 -0.78
CA GLY A 70 4.74 -0.25 -1.73
C GLY A 70 5.38 1.05 -1.28
N VAL A 71 5.86 1.84 -2.24
CA VAL A 71 6.34 3.22 -2.02
C VAL A 71 5.73 4.14 -3.06
N LEU A 72 5.21 5.28 -2.61
CA LEU A 72 4.70 6.34 -3.49
C LEU A 72 5.86 7.26 -3.86
N LEU A 73 6.17 7.33 -5.15
CA LEU A 73 7.26 8.12 -5.71
C LEU A 73 6.72 9.17 -6.67
N ASP A 74 7.33 10.35 -6.70
CA ASP A 74 7.10 11.30 -7.80
C ASP A 74 8.10 11.08 -8.95
N GLN A 75 8.02 11.94 -9.97
CA GLN A 75 8.91 11.92 -11.13
C GLN A 75 10.40 12.12 -10.80
N PHE A 76 10.72 12.66 -9.62
CA PHE A 76 12.09 12.85 -9.14
C PHE A 76 12.54 11.73 -8.20
N THR A 77 11.74 10.65 -8.09
CA THR A 77 11.96 9.52 -7.17
C THR A 77 11.93 9.93 -5.69
N LEU A 78 11.35 11.08 -5.36
CA LEU A 78 11.13 11.47 -3.98
C LEU A 78 10.01 10.63 -3.38
N ARG A 79 10.24 10.12 -2.17
CA ARG A 79 9.29 9.27 -1.45
C ARG A 79 8.25 10.14 -0.74
N HIS A 80 6.99 9.91 -1.07
CA HIS A 80 5.83 10.60 -0.47
C HIS A 80 5.05 9.73 0.52
N GLY A 81 5.24 8.41 0.49
CA GLY A 81 4.60 7.48 1.40
C GLY A 81 5.12 6.07 1.24
N ILE A 82 4.95 5.26 2.29
CA ILE A 82 5.29 3.84 2.32
C ILE A 82 4.03 3.08 2.73
N TRP A 83 3.76 1.98 2.05
CA TRP A 83 2.68 1.06 2.34
C TRP A 83 3.24 -0.31 2.69
N GLU A 84 2.64 -0.91 3.72
CA GLU A 84 2.90 -2.25 4.23
C GLU A 84 1.55 -2.93 4.42
N ALA A 85 1.37 -4.11 3.84
CA ALA A 85 0.28 -5.00 4.19
C ALA A 85 0.58 -5.63 5.55
N LYS A 86 -0.49 -5.86 6.33
CA LYS A 86 -0.46 -6.53 7.63
C LYS A 86 -1.77 -7.25 7.85
N ASP A 87 -1.73 -8.34 8.61
CA ASP A 87 -2.94 -8.97 9.11
C ASP A 87 -3.47 -8.20 10.34
N SER A 88 -4.77 -8.28 10.53
CA SER A 88 -5.56 -7.76 11.64
C SER A 88 -5.13 -8.23 13.04
N GLN A 89 -4.27 -9.25 13.12
CA GLN A 89 -3.76 -9.79 14.39
C GLN A 89 -2.51 -9.06 14.90
N ASP A 90 -1.88 -8.24 14.06
CA ASP A 90 -0.63 -7.54 14.42
C ASP A 90 -0.90 -6.21 15.14
N ASP A 91 -0.11 -5.91 16.17
CA ASP A 91 0.00 -4.54 16.69
C ASP A 91 0.77 -3.68 15.67
N LEU A 92 0.02 -2.96 14.84
CA LEU A 92 0.58 -2.09 13.81
C LEU A 92 1.60 -1.10 14.36
N ALA A 93 1.39 -0.54 15.56
CA ALA A 93 2.29 0.46 16.11
C ALA A 93 3.62 -0.15 16.53
N ALA A 94 3.58 -1.35 17.12
CA ALA A 94 4.78 -2.12 17.44
C ALA A 94 5.53 -2.54 16.17
N GLU A 95 4.82 -3.03 15.16
CA GLU A 95 5.38 -3.47 13.89
C GLU A 95 6.04 -2.32 13.11
N VAL A 96 5.42 -1.15 13.08
CA VAL A 96 6.01 0.06 12.47
C VAL A 96 7.31 0.43 13.17
N LYS A 97 7.34 0.48 14.51
CA LYS A 97 8.57 0.78 15.28
C LYS A 97 9.65 -0.27 15.03
N LYS A 98 9.31 -1.55 14.98
CA LYS A 98 10.28 -2.62 14.71
C LYS A 98 10.86 -2.54 13.30
N LYS A 99 10.03 -2.21 12.30
CA LYS A 99 10.42 -2.22 10.88
C LYS A 99 11.15 -0.95 10.46
N PHE A 100 10.67 0.21 10.92
CA PHE A 100 11.21 1.53 10.55
C PHE A 100 12.02 2.21 11.65
N GLY A 101 12.09 1.63 12.87
CA GLY A 101 12.94 2.13 13.96
C GLY A 101 14.39 2.24 13.52
N GLU A 102 14.98 3.40 13.77
CA GLU A 102 16.27 3.81 13.21
C GLU A 102 17.49 3.08 13.73
#